data_AF-A0A969G0K2-F1
#
_entry.id   AF-A0A969G0K2-F1
#
_cell.length_a   1.000
_cell.length_b   1.000
_cell.length_c   1.000
_cell.angle_alpha   90.00
_cell.angle_beta   90.00
_cell.angle_gamma   90.00
#
_symmetry.space_group_name_H-M   'P 1'
#
loop_
_entity.id
_entity.type
_entity.pdbx_description
1 polymer ?
#
loop_
_entity_poly.entity_id
_entity_poly.type
_entity_poly.pdbx_seq_one_letter_code
_entity_poly.pdbx_strand_id
1 'polypeptide(L)'
;MTTAVYQEAEHDPHLLQGVSPELRNILSRTVRVAARMSENPGGSLWLVGGVVRDLLLALPIERDIDLVVEGDAIALAHALAAHLGGDVAASHEPFGTATVVLEAGPPGPALHLDLAMARIETYPHPAALPVVQPTTIAHDLARRDFSINAMALEILATDEGDVFPGRLLDPFTDGATWQRGCCACCTTAASMTT
;
A
#
# COMPACT_ATOMS: atom_id res chain seq x y z
N MET A 1 -5.80 -26.10 -10.10
CA MET A 1 -5.05 -25.15 -10.93
C MET A 1 -6.05 -24.12 -11.43
N THR A 2 -6.21 -23.02 -10.68
CA THR A 2 -7.07 -21.90 -11.09
C THR A 2 -6.21 -20.66 -10.93
N THR A 3 -5.54 -20.28 -12.01
CA THR A 3 -4.80 -19.02 -12.10
C THR A 3 -5.85 -17.92 -12.11
N ALA A 4 -6.06 -17.24 -10.98
CA ALA A 4 -6.84 -16.02 -10.96
C ALA A 4 -6.19 -15.05 -11.94
N VAL A 5 -6.95 -14.60 -12.92
CA VAL A 5 -6.49 -13.64 -13.92
C VAL A 5 -6.44 -12.28 -13.23
N TYR A 6 -5.33 -11.98 -12.57
CA TYR A 6 -5.01 -10.61 -12.17
C TYR A 6 -4.65 -9.86 -13.45
N GLN A 7 -5.58 -9.08 -13.99
CA GLN A 7 -5.26 -8.23 -15.13
C GLN A 7 -4.35 -7.11 -14.65
N GLU A 8 -3.18 -6.98 -15.27
CA GLU A 8 -2.30 -5.82 -15.14
C GLU A 8 -3.06 -4.62 -15.71
N ALA A 9 -3.68 -3.80 -14.85
CA ALA A 9 -4.27 -2.54 -15.31
C ALA A 9 -3.17 -1.73 -16.02
N GLU A 10 -3.49 -1.19 -17.21
CA GLU A 10 -2.58 -0.39 -18.02
C GLU A 10 -1.89 0.67 -17.14
N HIS A 11 -0.56 0.71 -17.21
CA HIS A 11 0.29 1.64 -16.48
C HIS A 11 -0.12 3.08 -16.85
N ASP A 12 -0.92 3.74 -16.01
CA ASP A 12 -1.08 5.19 -16.12
C ASP A 12 0.15 5.84 -15.46
N PRO A 13 1.12 6.36 -16.24
CA PRO A 13 2.34 6.96 -15.70
C PRO A 13 2.04 8.22 -14.89
N HIS A 14 0.81 8.73 -14.95
CA HIS A 14 0.38 9.95 -14.32
C HIS A 14 -0.21 9.75 -12.91
N LEU A 15 -0.36 8.52 -12.42
CA LEU A 15 -0.97 8.25 -11.10
C LEU A 15 -0.28 8.98 -9.94
N LEU A 16 1.03 9.20 -10.05
CA LEU A 16 1.80 9.90 -9.02
C LEU A 16 1.97 11.41 -9.30
N GLN A 17 1.28 11.99 -10.28
CA GLN A 17 1.43 13.43 -10.60
C GLN A 17 0.88 14.35 -9.52
N GLY A 18 -0.17 13.93 -8.80
CA GLY A 18 -0.74 14.68 -7.69
C GLY A 18 0.08 14.61 -6.40
N VAL A 19 1.13 13.78 -6.38
CA VAL A 19 1.99 13.60 -5.21
C VAL A 19 3.04 14.71 -5.16
N SER A 20 3.15 15.38 -4.02
CA SER A 20 4.14 16.44 -3.81
C SER A 20 5.58 15.94 -4.05
N PRO A 21 6.49 16.80 -4.53
CA PRO A 21 7.90 16.43 -4.73
C PRO A 21 8.57 15.88 -3.46
N GLU A 22 8.24 16.42 -2.30
CA GLU A 22 8.77 15.99 -1.01
C GLU A 22 8.33 14.56 -0.68
N LEU A 23 7.04 14.25 -0.87
CA LEU A 23 6.51 12.91 -0.65
C LEU A 23 7.08 11.92 -1.68
N ARG A 24 7.21 12.32 -2.95
CA ARG A 24 7.87 11.51 -3.99
C ARG A 24 9.30 11.12 -3.62
N ASN A 25 10.08 12.08 -3.11
CA ASN A 25 11.44 11.82 -2.65
C ASN A 25 11.47 10.85 -1.46
N ILE A 26 10.55 10.99 -0.51
CA ILE A 26 10.42 10.05 0.61
C ILE A 26 10.09 8.65 0.10
N LEU A 27 9.06 8.50 -0.75
CA LEU A 27 8.66 7.22 -1.33
C LEU A 27 9.81 6.57 -2.12
N SER A 28 10.54 7.33 -2.94
CA SER A 28 11.71 6.83 -3.68
C SER A 28 12.78 6.27 -2.74
N ARG A 29 13.07 6.96 -1.63
CA ARG A 29 14.03 6.47 -0.62
C ARG A 29 13.49 5.23 0.07
N THR A 30 12.21 5.21 0.43
CA THR A 30 11.54 4.07 1.05
C THR A 30 11.65 2.81 0.19
N VAL A 31 11.31 2.90 -1.10
CA VAL A 31 11.43 1.80 -2.06
C VAL A 31 12.88 1.31 -2.15
N ARG A 32 13.86 2.23 -2.20
CA ARG A 32 15.27 1.87 -2.27
C ARG A 32 15.79 1.16 -1.01
N VAL A 33 15.26 1.50 0.17
CA VAL A 33 15.57 0.76 1.40
C VAL A 33 14.91 -0.61 1.36
N ALA A 34 13.62 -0.70 1.00
CA ALA A 34 12.89 -1.96 0.87
C ALA A 34 13.57 -2.92 -0.11
N ALA A 35 14.00 -2.44 -1.28
CA ALA A 35 14.70 -3.23 -2.28
C ALA A 35 16.03 -3.81 -1.79
N ARG A 36 16.77 -3.09 -0.92
CA ARG A 36 18.02 -3.60 -0.32
C ARG A 36 17.78 -4.68 0.73
N MET A 37 16.61 -4.67 1.35
CA MET A 37 16.23 -5.63 2.39
C MET A 37 15.51 -6.85 1.81
N SER A 38 14.96 -6.75 0.60
CA SER A 38 14.25 -7.84 -0.03
C SER A 38 15.23 -8.87 -0.62
N GLU A 39 14.93 -10.15 -0.39
CA GLU A 39 15.61 -11.25 -1.10
C GLU A 39 15.14 -11.36 -2.57
N ASN A 40 14.00 -10.75 -2.89
CA ASN A 40 13.50 -10.67 -4.25
C ASN A 40 14.05 -9.41 -4.95
N PRO A 41 14.69 -9.53 -6.13
CA PRO A 41 15.27 -8.40 -6.87
C PRO A 41 14.29 -7.27 -7.20
N GLY A 42 12.98 -7.51 -7.09
CA GLY A 42 11.91 -6.54 -7.31
C GLY A 42 11.31 -5.93 -6.05
N GLY A 43 11.75 -6.33 -4.84
CA GLY A 43 11.32 -5.81 -3.52
C GLY A 43 9.99 -5.07 -3.51
N SER A 44 8.88 -5.77 -3.78
CA SER A 44 7.61 -5.11 -4.05
C SER A 44 7.06 -4.43 -2.80
N LEU A 45 7.15 -3.09 -2.80
CA LEU A 45 6.51 -2.22 -1.83
C LEU A 45 5.21 -1.70 -2.44
N TRP A 46 4.12 -1.85 -1.70
CA TRP A 46 2.78 -1.55 -2.18
C TRP A 46 2.18 -0.41 -1.37
N LEU A 47 1.66 0.62 -2.03
CA LEU A 47 0.62 1.44 -1.42
C LEU A 47 -0.67 0.63 -1.38
N VAL A 48 -1.43 0.72 -0.30
CA VAL A 48 -2.73 0.03 -0.17
C VAL A 48 -3.80 0.95 0.42
N GLY A 49 -5.07 0.62 0.21
CA GLY A 49 -6.17 1.28 0.91
C GLY A 49 -6.46 2.71 0.40
N GLY A 50 -6.68 3.64 1.35
CA GLY A 50 -7.21 4.97 1.07
C GLY A 50 -6.32 5.79 0.13
N VAL A 51 -5.01 5.73 0.33
CA VAL A 51 -4.03 6.44 -0.52
C VAL A 51 -4.13 6.02 -1.99
N VAL A 52 -4.37 4.73 -2.29
CA VAL A 52 -4.52 4.25 -3.68
C VAL A 52 -5.81 4.80 -4.30
N ARG A 53 -6.92 4.75 -3.55
CA ARG A 53 -8.20 5.35 -3.96
C ARG A 53 -8.04 6.84 -4.24
N ASP A 54 -7.34 7.57 -3.37
CA ASP A 54 -7.20 9.02 -3.48
C ASP A 54 -6.30 9.42 -4.66
N LEU A 55 -5.21 8.69 -4.90
CA LEU A 55 -4.39 8.83 -6.12
C LEU A 55 -5.22 8.63 -7.38
N LEU A 56 -6.01 7.56 -7.41
CA LEU A 56 -6.89 7.23 -8.52
C LEU A 56 -7.90 8.38 -8.75
N LEU A 57 -8.57 8.86 -7.70
CA LEU A 57 -9.55 9.95 -7.79
C LEU A 57 -8.92 11.36 -7.96
N ALA A 58 -7.59 11.46 -8.06
CA ALA A 58 -6.86 12.73 -8.10
C ALA A 58 -7.21 13.65 -6.91
N LEU A 59 -7.43 13.06 -5.75
CA LEU A 59 -7.66 13.75 -4.49
C LEU A 59 -6.33 14.07 -3.80
N PRO A 60 -6.30 15.07 -2.90
CA PRO A 60 -5.14 15.32 -2.06
C PRO A 60 -4.78 14.08 -1.24
N ILE A 61 -3.47 13.77 -1.19
CA ILE A 61 -2.97 12.64 -0.41
C ILE A 61 -2.81 13.07 1.05
N GLU A 62 -3.38 12.27 1.95
CA GLU A 62 -3.25 12.44 3.40
C GLU A 62 -1.82 12.16 3.88
N ARG A 63 -1.55 12.46 5.15
CA ARG A 63 -0.21 12.32 5.74
C ARG A 63 0.04 10.95 6.39
N ASP A 64 -0.92 10.04 6.27
CA ASP A 64 -0.81 8.65 6.72
C ASP A 64 -0.70 7.78 5.47
N ILE A 65 0.49 7.23 5.24
CA ILE A 65 0.81 6.45 4.03
C ILE A 65 0.86 4.97 4.39
N ASP A 66 -0.18 4.25 4.01
CA ASP A 66 -0.28 2.81 4.17
C ASP A 66 0.62 2.07 3.18
N LEU A 67 1.58 1.32 3.70
CA LEU A 67 2.55 0.52 2.96
C LEU A 67 2.45 -0.95 3.35
N VAL A 68 2.36 -1.82 2.34
CA VAL A 68 2.45 -3.27 2.53
C VAL A 68 3.68 -3.83 1.85
N VAL A 69 4.34 -4.75 2.54
CA VAL A 69 5.51 -5.49 2.02
C VAL A 69 5.29 -6.99 2.18
N GLU A 70 5.71 -7.75 1.19
CA GLU A 70 5.87 -9.20 1.30
C GLU A 70 7.20 -9.50 2.00
N GLY A 71 7.21 -9.41 3.34
CA GLY A 71 8.42 -9.57 4.15
C GLY A 71 8.27 -8.97 5.54
N ASP A 72 9.40 -8.78 6.22
CA ASP A 72 9.43 -8.23 7.58
C ASP A 72 9.23 -6.71 7.57
N ALA A 73 7.98 -6.29 7.77
CA ALA A 73 7.58 -4.88 7.84
C ALA A 73 8.19 -4.12 9.03
N ILE A 74 8.46 -4.82 10.15
CA ILE A 74 9.00 -4.18 11.36
C ILE A 74 10.49 -3.91 11.16
N ALA A 75 11.24 -4.88 10.64
CA ALA A 75 12.63 -4.68 10.26
C ALA A 75 12.75 -3.53 9.23
N LEU A 76 11.86 -3.50 8.24
CA LEU A 76 11.82 -2.40 7.27
C LEU A 76 11.54 -1.06 7.94
N ALA A 77 10.57 -0.98 8.86
CA ALA A 77 10.27 0.24 9.61
C ALA A 77 11.50 0.79 10.36
N HIS A 78 12.24 -0.07 11.06
CA HIS A 78 13.48 0.34 11.73
C HIS A 78 14.55 0.83 10.75
N ALA A 79 14.71 0.16 9.61
CA ALA A 79 15.65 0.59 8.58
C ALA A 79 15.26 1.94 7.98
N LEU A 80 13.96 2.17 7.76
CA LEU A 80 13.43 3.43 7.25
C LEU A 80 13.62 4.58 8.25
N ALA A 81 13.28 4.39 9.52
CA ALA A 81 13.50 5.38 10.56
C ALA A 81 14.97 5.85 10.58
N ALA A 82 15.91 4.90 10.57
CA ALA A 82 17.34 5.19 10.53
C ALA A 82 17.80 5.90 9.24
N HIS A 83 17.27 5.52 8.07
CA HIS A 83 17.70 6.08 6.79
C HIS A 83 17.02 7.42 6.45
N LEU A 84 15.78 7.63 6.89
CA LEU A 84 14.98 8.81 6.59
C LEU A 84 15.09 9.90 7.66
N GLY A 85 15.60 9.56 8.86
CA GLY A 85 15.76 10.50 9.96
C GLY A 85 14.46 10.71 10.74
N GLY A 86 13.80 9.61 11.12
CA GLY A 86 12.63 9.63 11.99
C GLY A 86 12.67 8.48 13.00
N ASP A 87 11.51 8.19 13.59
CA ASP A 87 11.38 7.25 14.71
C ASP A 87 10.29 6.20 14.44
N VAL A 88 10.50 4.99 14.94
CA VAL A 88 9.43 3.98 15.01
C VAL A 88 8.54 4.31 16.21
N ALA A 89 7.38 4.90 15.96
CA ALA A 89 6.48 5.35 17.02
C ALA A 89 5.67 4.21 17.65
N ALA A 90 5.38 3.17 16.88
CA ALA A 90 4.69 1.98 17.33
C ALA A 90 5.12 0.75 16.53
N SER A 91 5.19 -0.41 17.18
CA SER A 91 5.30 -1.72 16.55
C SER A 91 4.34 -2.69 17.22
N HIS A 92 3.82 -3.63 16.43
CA HIS A 92 2.98 -4.72 16.91
C HIS A 92 3.46 -6.03 16.28
N GLU A 93 4.39 -6.70 16.95
CA GLU A 93 5.03 -7.93 16.49
C GLU A 93 4.03 -9.06 16.19
N PRO A 94 2.97 -9.29 16.99
CA PRO A 94 1.98 -10.32 16.69
C PRO A 94 1.20 -10.08 15.40
N PHE A 95 1.18 -8.84 14.90
CA PHE A 95 0.46 -8.44 13.69
C PHE A 95 1.40 -8.13 12.53
N GLY A 96 2.71 -8.02 12.77
CA GLY A 96 3.69 -7.63 11.76
C GLY A 96 3.44 -6.22 11.22
N THR A 97 3.09 -5.28 12.09
CA THR A 97 2.87 -3.87 11.72
C THR A 97 3.79 -2.93 12.50
N ALA A 98 4.14 -1.80 11.91
CA ALA A 98 4.89 -0.75 12.55
C ALA A 98 4.61 0.61 11.90
N THR A 99 4.69 1.68 12.68
CA THR A 99 4.49 3.06 12.22
C THR A 99 5.80 3.83 12.36
N VAL A 100 6.26 4.44 11.26
CA VAL A 100 7.40 5.35 11.25
C VAL A 100 6.89 6.78 11.16
N VAL A 101 7.33 7.64 12.06
CA VAL A 101 7.00 9.06 12.07
C VAL A 101 8.20 9.85 11.55
N LEU A 102 7.95 10.68 10.54
CA LEU A 102 8.93 11.54 9.88
C LEU A 102 8.54 13.00 10.08
N GLU A 103 9.34 13.75 10.83
CA GLU A 103 9.19 15.21 10.96
C GLU A 103 9.52 15.93 9.65
N ALA A 104 10.37 15.33 8.82
CA ALA A 104 10.68 15.81 7.48
C ALA A 104 9.65 15.31 6.46
N GLY A 105 9.18 16.19 5.57
CA GLY A 105 8.22 15.86 4.53
C GLY A 105 7.57 17.09 3.91
N PRO A 106 6.41 16.93 3.25
CA PRO A 106 5.64 18.06 2.75
C PRO A 106 5.30 19.03 3.90
N PRO A 107 5.15 20.34 3.65
CA PRO A 107 4.84 21.31 4.71
C PRO A 107 3.62 20.89 5.55
N GLY A 108 3.72 20.98 6.87
CA GLY A 108 2.64 20.60 7.78
C GLY A 108 3.10 19.76 8.97
N PRO A 109 2.17 19.00 9.59
CA PRO A 109 2.47 18.04 10.67
C PRO A 109 3.46 16.94 10.26
N ALA A 110 3.87 16.08 11.16
CA ALA A 110 4.68 14.91 10.80
C ALA A 110 3.99 14.04 9.73
N LEU A 111 4.79 13.34 8.92
CA LEU A 111 4.33 12.33 7.98
C LEU A 111 4.41 10.95 8.65
N HIS A 112 3.38 10.14 8.54
CA HIS A 112 3.36 8.78 9.06
C HIS A 112 3.45 7.78 7.91
N LEU A 113 4.35 6.82 8.06
CA LEU A 113 4.43 5.65 7.19
C LEU A 113 3.95 4.45 8.02
N ASP A 114 2.79 3.92 7.68
CA ASP A 114 2.21 2.76 8.33
C ASP A 114 2.60 1.52 7.52
N LEU A 115 3.48 0.69 8.08
CA LEU A 115 3.98 -0.52 7.45
C LEU A 115 3.25 -1.74 7.98
N ALA A 116 2.82 -2.61 7.06
CA ALA A 116 2.24 -3.90 7.37
C ALA A 116 2.86 -5.01 6.51
N MET A 117 3.05 -6.17 7.12
CA MET A 117 3.37 -7.40 6.39
C MET A 117 2.11 -7.89 5.67
N ALA A 118 2.25 -8.25 4.38
CA ALA A 118 1.20 -8.95 3.66
C ALA A 118 0.85 -10.25 4.39
N ARG A 119 -0.42 -10.42 4.82
CA ARG A 119 -0.79 -11.50 5.72
C ARG A 119 -2.16 -12.13 5.43
N ILE A 120 -2.29 -13.41 5.76
CA ILE A 120 -3.58 -14.06 5.96
C ILE A 120 -3.95 -13.93 7.43
N GLU A 121 -5.23 -13.69 7.70
CA GLU A 121 -5.78 -13.61 9.05
C GLU A 121 -6.69 -14.81 9.31
N THR A 122 -6.46 -15.52 10.41
CA THR A 122 -7.36 -16.59 10.88
C THR A 122 -7.93 -16.20 12.24
N TYR A 123 -9.25 -16.22 12.36
CA TYR A 123 -9.99 -15.91 13.58
C TYR A 123 -10.39 -17.21 14.28
N PRO A 124 -9.79 -17.56 15.44
CA PRO A 124 -10.09 -18.83 16.11
C PRO A 124 -11.54 -18.97 16.57
N HIS A 125 -12.18 -17.84 16.89
CA HIS A 125 -13.59 -17.74 17.24
C HIS A 125 -14.07 -16.28 17.03
N PRO A 126 -15.40 -16.04 16.94
CA PRO A 126 -15.94 -14.69 16.78
C PRO A 126 -15.42 -13.74 17.86
N ALA A 127 -15.06 -12.52 17.45
CA ALA A 127 -14.49 -11.46 18.30
C ALA A 127 -13.08 -11.72 18.88
N ALA A 128 -12.41 -12.84 18.52
CA ALA A 128 -11.00 -13.03 18.83
C ALA A 128 -10.11 -12.09 18.00
N LEU A 129 -8.93 -11.78 18.52
CA LEU A 129 -7.87 -11.19 17.69
C LEU A 129 -7.39 -12.21 16.64
N PRO A 130 -7.03 -11.76 15.42
CA PRO A 130 -6.57 -12.67 14.39
C PRO A 130 -5.18 -13.22 14.70
N VAL A 131 -4.96 -14.47 14.31
CA VAL A 131 -3.61 -15.02 14.13
C VAL A 131 -3.20 -14.72 12.70
N VAL A 132 -2.04 -14.06 12.54
CA VAL A 132 -1.55 -13.64 11.22
C VAL A 132 -0.43 -14.56 10.73
N GLN A 133 -0.37 -14.76 9.41
CA GLN A 133 0.70 -15.51 8.75
C GLN A 133 1.15 -14.79 7.47
N PRO A 134 2.46 -14.77 7.14
CA PRO A 134 2.94 -14.13 5.91
C PRO A 134 2.30 -14.72 4.65
N THR A 135 2.00 -13.88 3.66
CA THR A 135 1.43 -14.28 2.37
C THR A 135 1.80 -13.29 1.27
N THR A 136 1.22 -13.46 0.08
CA THR A 136 1.34 -12.52 -1.04
C THR A 136 0.36 -11.35 -0.94
N ILE A 137 0.68 -10.20 -1.53
CA ILE A 137 -0.20 -9.03 -1.57
C ILE A 137 -1.58 -9.39 -2.14
N ALA A 138 -1.63 -10.28 -3.13
CA ALA A 138 -2.86 -10.72 -3.76
C ALA A 138 -3.82 -11.41 -2.77
N HIS A 139 -3.29 -12.24 -1.86
CA HIS A 139 -4.07 -12.84 -0.79
C HIS A 139 -4.40 -11.84 0.34
N ASP A 140 -3.50 -10.88 0.63
CA ASP A 140 -3.78 -9.82 1.60
C ASP A 140 -4.93 -8.90 1.16
N LEU A 141 -5.04 -8.59 -0.13
CA LEU A 141 -6.15 -7.80 -0.66
C LEU A 141 -7.47 -8.57 -0.64
N ALA A 142 -7.43 -9.87 -0.93
CA ALA A 142 -8.63 -10.72 -0.99
C ALA A 142 -9.34 -10.89 0.36
N ARG A 143 -8.66 -10.66 1.50
CA ARG A 143 -9.26 -10.70 2.84
C ARG A 143 -9.90 -9.38 3.28
N ARG A 144 -9.81 -8.31 2.49
CA ARG A 144 -10.34 -6.99 2.86
C ARG A 144 -11.83 -6.90 2.53
N ASP A 145 -12.62 -6.41 3.48
CA ASP A 145 -14.09 -6.40 3.38
C ASP A 145 -14.64 -5.35 2.40
N PHE A 146 -13.93 -4.23 2.23
CA PHE A 146 -14.34 -3.13 1.35
C PHE A 146 -13.48 -3.08 0.09
N SER A 147 -14.10 -3.36 -1.06
CA SER A 147 -13.39 -3.41 -2.35
C SER A 147 -12.68 -2.10 -2.70
N ILE A 148 -13.27 -0.96 -2.36
CA ILE A 148 -12.63 0.37 -2.57
C ILE A 148 -11.32 0.56 -1.77
N ASN A 149 -11.13 -0.20 -0.69
CA ASN A 149 -9.92 -0.17 0.15
C ASN A 149 -9.05 -1.42 -0.06
N ALA A 150 -9.39 -2.25 -1.04
CA ALA A 150 -8.72 -3.50 -1.35
C ALA A 150 -7.93 -3.43 -2.67
N MET A 151 -7.42 -2.25 -3.00
CA MET A 151 -6.49 -2.04 -4.11
C MET A 151 -5.06 -1.90 -3.58
N ALA A 152 -4.09 -2.32 -4.39
CA ALA A 152 -2.67 -2.07 -4.15
C ALA A 152 -2.00 -1.48 -5.38
N LEU A 153 -1.17 -0.46 -5.18
CA LEU A 153 -0.32 0.11 -6.22
C LEU A 153 1.15 -0.20 -5.89
N GLU A 154 1.80 -0.95 -6.76
CA GLU A 154 3.24 -1.19 -6.67
C GLU A 154 3.97 0.12 -6.90
N ILE A 155 4.94 0.43 -6.03
CA ILE A 155 5.79 1.60 -6.21
C ILE A 155 7.21 1.18 -6.52
N LEU A 156 7.73 1.74 -7.60
CA LEU A 156 9.08 1.50 -8.10
C LEU A 156 9.88 2.79 -8.02
N ALA A 157 11.20 2.65 -7.88
CA ALA A 157 12.13 3.78 -7.84
C ALA A 157 13.22 3.62 -8.88
N THR A 158 13.65 4.73 -9.46
CA THR A 158 14.81 4.76 -10.34
C THR A 158 16.09 5.00 -9.54
N ASP A 159 17.24 4.71 -10.15
CA ASP A 159 18.55 4.98 -9.54
C ASP A 159 18.77 6.48 -9.30
N GLU A 160 18.20 7.32 -10.17
CA GLU A 160 18.23 8.78 -10.08
C GLU A 160 17.37 9.33 -8.94
N GLY A 161 16.57 8.47 -8.28
CA GLY A 161 15.77 8.84 -7.12
C GLY A 161 14.38 9.40 -7.43
N ASP A 162 13.86 9.16 -8.62
CA ASP A 162 12.43 9.36 -8.89
C ASP A 162 11.63 8.12 -8.49
N VAL A 163 10.30 8.28 -8.44
CA VAL A 163 9.33 7.26 -8.10
C VAL A 163 8.27 7.17 -9.19
N PHE A 164 7.90 5.95 -9.58
CA PHE A 164 6.90 5.71 -10.63
C PHE A 164 5.98 4.54 -10.26
N PRO A 165 4.72 4.56 -10.74
CA PRO A 165 3.79 3.46 -10.49
C PRO A 165 4.21 2.22 -11.28
N GLY A 166 4.18 1.06 -10.62
CA GLY A 166 4.25 -0.25 -11.25
C GLY A 166 2.84 -0.81 -11.49
N ARG A 167 2.61 -2.07 -11.10
CA ARG A 167 1.31 -2.73 -11.23
C ARG A 167 0.28 -2.16 -10.27
N LEU A 168 -0.93 -1.92 -10.77
CA LEU A 168 -2.12 -1.71 -9.95
C LEU A 168 -2.89 -3.04 -9.84
N LEU A 169 -3.09 -3.51 -8.62
CA LEU A 169 -3.87 -4.71 -8.31
C LEU A 169 -5.23 -4.29 -7.72
N ASP A 170 -6.30 -4.79 -8.34
CA ASP A 170 -7.66 -4.67 -7.84
C ASP A 170 -8.36 -6.03 -8.02
N PRO A 171 -8.57 -6.81 -6.94
CA PRO A 171 -9.19 -8.12 -7.03
C PRO A 171 -10.72 -8.06 -7.20
N PHE A 172 -11.34 -6.87 -7.15
CA PHE A 172 -12.80 -6.71 -7.15
C PHE A 172 -13.36 -6.05 -8.41
N THR A 173 -12.51 -5.63 -9.36
CA THR A 173 -12.95 -5.25 -10.71
C THR A 173 -12.83 -6.44 -11.67
N ASP A 174 -13.90 -6.68 -12.43
CA ASP A 174 -14.04 -7.79 -13.40
C ASP A 174 -13.34 -7.49 -14.75
N GLY A 175 -12.29 -6.68 -14.75
CA GLY A 175 -11.65 -6.19 -15.97
C GLY A 175 -12.38 -5.00 -16.63
N ALA A 176 -13.40 -4.42 -15.97
CA ALA A 176 -13.90 -3.11 -16.35
C ALA A 176 -12.80 -2.06 -16.15
N THR A 177 -12.36 -1.44 -17.25
CA THR A 177 -11.37 -0.37 -17.26
C THR A 177 -11.71 0.66 -16.19
N TRP A 178 -10.78 0.91 -15.27
CA TRP A 178 -10.91 1.98 -14.30
C TRP A 178 -11.11 3.30 -15.06
N GLN A 179 -12.32 3.86 -15.01
CA GLN A 179 -12.62 5.18 -15.56
C GLN A 179 -12.57 6.18 -14.41
N ARG A 180 -11.82 7.27 -14.60
CA ARG A 180 -11.75 8.39 -13.63
C ARG A 180 -13.15 8.71 -13.08
N GLY A 181 -13.36 8.42 -11.79
CA GLY A 181 -14.62 8.67 -11.09
C GLY A 181 -15.59 7.49 -10.92
N CYS A 182 -15.23 6.27 -11.34
CA CYS A 182 -16.07 5.07 -11.15
C CYS A 182 -15.24 3.89 -10.62
N CYS A 183 -15.22 3.70 -9.30
CA CYS A 183 -14.93 2.38 -8.73
C CYS A 183 -16.19 1.51 -8.84
N ALA A 184 -16.07 0.27 -9.29
CA ALA A 184 -17.18 -0.69 -9.39
C ALA A 184 -17.93 -0.90 -8.04
N CYS A 185 -17.27 -0.58 -6.91
CA CYS A 185 -17.88 -0.57 -5.58
C CYS A 185 -19.01 0.47 -5.42
N CYS A 186 -18.91 1.63 -6.07
CA CYS A 186 -19.87 2.73 -5.88
C CYS A 186 -21.26 2.39 -6.44
N THR A 187 -21.35 1.48 -7.41
CA THR A 187 -22.62 1.06 -8.02
C THR A 187 -23.39 0.05 -7.18
N THR A 188 -22.71 -0.76 -6.36
CA THR A 188 -23.36 -1.81 -5.56
C THR A 188 -23.92 -1.27 -4.23
N ALA A 189 -23.32 -0.21 -3.68
CA ALA A 189 -23.85 0.44 -2.48
C ALA A 189 -25.16 1.22 -2.74
N ALA A 190 -25.46 1.58 -3.99
CA ALA A 190 -26.70 2.29 -4.35
C ALA A 190 -27.92 1.38 -4.55
N SER A 191 -27.75 0.05 -4.52
CA SER A 191 -28.80 -0.92 -4.82
C SER A 191 -29.28 -1.76 -3.63
N MET A 192 -28.84 -1.43 -2.40
CA MET A 192 -29.30 -2.07 -1.15
C MET A 192 -30.13 -1.15 -0.23
N THR A 193 -30.84 -0.18 -0.83
CA THR A 193 -31.97 0.48 -0.17
C THR A 193 -33.19 0.42 -1.08
N THR A 194 -33.96 -0.66 -0.95
CA THR A 194 -35.41 -0.66 -1.16
C THR A 194 -36.03 -1.65 -0.19
#